data_AF-A0A1E7HI71-F1
#
_entry.id   AF-A0A1E7HI71-F1
#
_cell.length_a   1.000
_cell.length_b   1.000
_cell.length_c   1.000
_cell.angle_alpha   90.00
_cell.angle_beta   90.00
_cell.angle_gamma   90.00
#
_symmetry.space_group_name_H-M   'P 1'
#
loop_
_entity.id
_entity.type
_entity.pdbx_description
1 polymer ?
#
loop_
_entity_poly.entity_id
_entity_poly.type
_entity_poly.pdbx_seq_one_letter_code
_entity_poly.pdbx_strand_id
1 'polypeptide(L)'
;MILASFLLCACGGGPRSPLNKIRTEFADTPTYSIILDDMKEDGNFFKTYFHKYRIITDERTTDTGWMEVSKEYYQHNASFLGMTVWAKKDGTGGKAVGPPGYEYVGDPRYGQWRTNSSGRSFWAFYGQYAFISSLLGRGPIYRNNYDTYTISRTQGRAYYGSQKEYGTNGSITKKHKPNFYSRQTSKIRAKQASFSDRVNQRIGRTRTSARGRSGSWGK
;
A
#
# COMPACT_ATOMS: atom_id res chain seq x y z
N MET A 1 -33.38 24.90 32.66
CA MET A 1 -32.32 23.89 32.82
C MET A 1 -32.91 22.52 32.60
N ILE A 2 -32.66 21.90 31.44
CA ILE A 2 -32.92 20.47 31.24
C ILE A 2 -31.63 19.89 30.68
N LEU A 3 -30.90 19.22 31.57
CA LEU A 3 -29.66 18.52 31.28
C LEU A 3 -30.03 17.13 30.75
N ALA A 4 -30.07 16.99 29.42
CA ALA A 4 -30.28 15.69 28.78
C ALA A 4 -28.92 14.98 28.67
N SER A 5 -28.64 14.09 29.62
CA SER A 5 -27.51 13.17 29.58
C SER A 5 -27.65 12.23 28.40
N PHE A 6 -26.80 12.42 27.38
CA PHE A 6 -26.60 11.45 26.31
C PHE A 6 -25.81 10.25 26.87
N LEU A 7 -26.54 9.18 27.17
CA LEU A 7 -25.97 7.84 27.31
C LEU A 7 -25.40 7.42 25.95
N LEU A 8 -24.07 7.45 25.82
CA LEU A 8 -23.37 6.88 24.68
C LEU A 8 -23.52 5.35 24.75
N CYS A 9 -24.48 4.81 24.00
CA CYS A 9 -24.49 3.40 23.64
C CYS A 9 -23.20 3.07 22.89
N ALA A 10 -22.30 2.35 23.57
CA ALA A 10 -21.15 1.69 22.97
C ALA A 10 -21.65 0.55 22.07
N CYS A 11 -22.01 0.87 20.82
CA CYS A 11 -22.22 -0.14 19.79
C CYS A 11 -20.85 -0.61 19.28
N GLY A 12 -20.51 -1.85 19.62
CA GLY A 12 -19.36 -2.58 19.07
C GLY A 12 -19.41 -2.60 17.55
N GLY A 13 -18.52 -1.83 16.93
CA GLY A 13 -18.18 -1.94 15.52
C GLY A 13 -16.67 -1.92 15.45
N GLY A 14 -16.06 -3.02 15.03
CA GLY A 14 -14.65 -3.02 14.67
C GLY A 14 -14.33 -1.89 13.68
N PRO A 15 -13.05 -1.54 13.46
CA PRO A 15 -12.67 -0.42 12.61
C PRO A 15 -13.44 -0.46 11.29
N ARG A 16 -14.34 0.52 11.08
CA ARG A 16 -15.12 0.63 9.85
C ARG A 16 -14.16 0.67 8.67
N SER A 17 -14.43 -0.13 7.63
CA SER A 17 -13.61 -0.16 6.40
C SER A 17 -13.31 1.26 5.92
N PRO A 18 -12.04 1.71 5.88
CA PRO A 18 -11.67 3.05 5.42
C PRO A 18 -12.25 3.40 4.05
N LEU A 19 -12.37 2.39 3.18
CA LEU A 19 -12.96 2.57 1.85
C LEU A 19 -14.42 3.01 1.93
N ASN A 20 -15.21 2.55 2.90
CA ASN A 20 -16.60 3.02 3.04
C ASN A 20 -16.63 4.50 3.41
N LYS A 21 -15.76 4.94 4.33
CA LYS A 21 -15.67 6.35 4.71
C LYS A 21 -15.31 7.22 3.49
N ILE A 22 -14.28 6.82 2.74
CA ILE A 22 -13.85 7.54 1.53
C ILE A 22 -14.97 7.53 0.47
N ARG A 23 -15.62 6.38 0.24
CA ARG A 23 -16.72 6.28 -0.74
C ARG A 23 -17.90 7.18 -0.41
N THR A 24 -18.21 7.36 0.87
CA THR A 24 -19.25 8.29 1.33
C THR A 24 -18.83 9.74 1.11
N GLU A 25 -17.58 10.09 1.40
CA GLU A 25 -17.05 11.45 1.18
C GLU A 25 -17.03 11.84 -0.30
N PHE A 26 -16.77 10.89 -1.19
CA PHE A 26 -16.73 11.09 -2.65
C PHE A 26 -18.01 10.59 -3.35
N ALA A 27 -19.14 10.52 -2.64
CA ALA A 27 -20.39 9.98 -3.20
C ALA A 27 -20.86 10.77 -4.44
N ASP A 28 -20.76 12.09 -4.41
CA ASP A 28 -21.19 13.01 -5.48
C ASP A 28 -20.17 13.13 -6.61
N THR A 29 -18.99 12.52 -6.47
CA THR A 29 -18.00 12.48 -7.54
C THR A 29 -18.33 11.33 -8.50
N PRO A 30 -18.58 11.59 -9.80
CA PRO A 30 -19.00 10.55 -10.74
C PRO A 30 -17.85 9.60 -11.09
N THR A 31 -16.62 10.11 -11.16
CA THR A 31 -15.42 9.33 -11.49
C THR A 31 -14.30 9.59 -10.49
N TYR A 32 -13.85 8.53 -9.82
CA TYR A 32 -12.68 8.57 -8.95
C TYR A 32 -12.06 7.18 -8.77
N SER A 33 -10.78 7.12 -8.41
CA SER A 33 -10.12 5.90 -7.97
C SER A 33 -9.44 6.07 -6.61
N ILE A 34 -9.41 5.00 -5.83
CA ILE A 34 -8.79 4.94 -4.51
C ILE A 34 -7.59 4.00 -4.58
N ILE A 35 -6.41 4.54 -4.31
CA ILE A 35 -5.13 3.81 -4.25
C ILE A 35 -4.76 3.57 -2.78
N LEU A 36 -4.30 2.37 -2.46
CA LEU A 36 -3.60 2.11 -1.20
C LEU A 36 -2.20 2.74 -1.28
N ASP A 37 -2.10 4.00 -0.84
CA ASP A 37 -0.91 4.83 -1.03
C ASP A 37 0.25 4.43 -0.12
N ASP A 38 -0.06 4.10 1.13
CA ASP A 38 0.91 3.65 2.12
C ASP A 38 0.24 2.77 3.20
N MET A 39 1.05 2.01 3.93
CA MET A 39 0.59 1.21 5.08
C MET A 39 1.68 1.11 6.15
N LYS A 40 1.27 0.97 7.41
CA LYS A 40 2.21 0.76 8.52
C LYS A 40 1.58 -0.05 9.64
N GLU A 41 2.45 -0.75 10.36
CA GLU A 41 2.18 -1.29 11.69
C GLU A 41 2.84 -0.38 12.72
N ASP A 42 2.19 -0.16 13.85
CA ASP A 42 2.75 0.61 14.98
C ASP A 42 2.62 -0.17 16.29
N GLY A 43 3.41 0.21 17.30
CA GLY A 43 3.48 -0.46 18.60
C GLY A 43 4.46 -1.64 18.65
N ASN A 44 4.95 -1.99 19.83
CA ASN A 44 5.91 -3.09 20.03
C ASN A 44 5.25 -4.40 20.49
N PHE A 45 4.37 -4.33 21.47
CA PHE A 45 3.69 -5.50 22.07
C PHE A 45 2.28 -5.70 21.53
N PHE A 46 1.49 -4.62 21.47
CA PHE A 46 0.18 -4.59 20.84
C PHE A 46 0.31 -3.80 19.54
N LYS A 47 0.02 -4.46 18.41
CA LYS A 47 0.17 -3.86 17.09
C LYS A 47 -1.11 -3.15 16.69
N THR A 48 -0.99 -1.90 16.28
CA THR A 48 -2.03 -1.17 15.55
C THR A 48 -1.66 -1.09 14.08
N TYR A 49 -2.65 -1.11 13.22
CA TYR A 49 -2.46 -1.20 11.77
C TYR A 49 -3.09 0.01 11.12
N PHE A 50 -2.38 0.62 10.18
CA PHE A 50 -2.83 1.82 9.50
C PHE A 50 -2.64 1.72 8.00
N HIS A 51 -3.61 2.24 7.28
CA HIS A 51 -3.50 2.53 5.85
C HIS A 51 -3.53 4.03 5.61
N LYS A 52 -2.93 4.43 4.50
CA LYS A 52 -3.05 5.75 3.91
C LYS A 52 -3.50 5.57 2.47
N TYR A 53 -4.45 6.38 2.04
CA TYR A 53 -5.02 6.29 0.70
C TYR A 53 -4.75 7.56 -0.08
N ARG A 54 -4.75 7.40 -1.41
CA ARG A 54 -4.73 8.49 -2.38
C ARG A 54 -5.97 8.35 -3.25
N ILE A 55 -6.75 9.41 -3.32
CA ILE A 55 -7.95 9.51 -4.13
C ILE A 55 -7.61 10.33 -5.37
N ILE A 56 -7.97 9.81 -6.53
CA ILE A 56 -7.79 10.49 -7.81
C ILE A 56 -9.17 10.77 -8.36
N THR A 57 -9.35 12.01 -8.79
CA THR A 57 -10.52 12.50 -9.54
C THR A 57 -10.04 13.02 -10.89
N ASP A 58 -10.96 13.44 -11.74
CA ASP A 58 -10.62 14.02 -13.05
C ASP A 58 -9.77 15.29 -12.92
N GLU A 59 -9.94 16.03 -11.82
CA GLU A 59 -9.33 17.35 -11.63
C GLU A 59 -8.07 17.31 -10.77
N ARG A 60 -8.06 16.45 -9.75
CA ARG A 60 -7.04 16.48 -8.69
C ARG A 60 -6.80 15.15 -8.01
N THR A 61 -5.70 15.12 -7.27
CA THR A 61 -5.35 14.04 -6.35
C THR A 61 -5.48 14.55 -4.90
N THR A 62 -6.05 13.73 -4.02
CA THR A 62 -6.20 14.03 -2.58
C THR A 62 -5.64 12.86 -1.75
N ASP A 63 -4.76 13.14 -0.80
CA ASP A 63 -4.21 12.14 0.11
C ASP A 63 -4.97 12.13 1.43
N THR A 64 -5.27 10.95 1.98
CA THR A 64 -5.85 10.84 3.32
C THR A 64 -4.80 10.99 4.41
N GLY A 65 -5.25 11.23 5.64
CA GLY A 65 -4.44 10.92 6.83
C GLY A 65 -4.22 9.41 7.01
N TRP A 66 -3.47 9.03 8.04
CA TRP A 66 -3.40 7.64 8.50
C TRP A 66 -4.75 7.21 9.07
N MET A 67 -5.28 6.11 8.57
CA MET A 67 -6.56 5.55 8.99
C MET A 67 -6.30 4.19 9.64
N GLU A 68 -6.72 4.04 10.89
CA GLU A 68 -6.60 2.76 11.59
C GLU A 68 -7.51 1.71 10.96
N VAL A 69 -6.99 0.48 10.86
CA VAL A 69 -7.68 -0.69 10.29
C VAL A 69 -7.52 -1.89 11.19
N SER A 70 -8.42 -2.87 11.05
CA SER A 70 -8.22 -4.16 11.71
C SER A 70 -7.00 -4.88 11.11
N LYS A 71 -6.42 -5.79 11.90
CA LYS A 71 -5.31 -6.64 11.45
C LYS A 71 -5.69 -7.45 10.21
N GLU A 72 -6.89 -8.01 10.19
CA GLU A 72 -7.41 -8.83 9.10
C GLU A 72 -7.51 -8.00 7.82
N TYR A 73 -8.01 -6.77 7.92
CA TYR A 73 -8.10 -5.85 6.79
C TYR A 73 -6.70 -5.45 6.28
N TYR A 74 -5.76 -5.20 7.18
CA TYR A 74 -4.37 -4.93 6.82
C TYR A 74 -3.75 -6.10 6.07
N GLN A 75 -3.86 -7.32 6.61
CA GLN A 75 -3.31 -8.53 6.02
C GLN A 75 -3.92 -8.83 4.65
N HIS A 76 -5.24 -8.65 4.50
CA HIS A 76 -5.94 -8.85 3.22
C HIS A 76 -5.43 -7.92 2.12
N ASN A 77 -4.99 -6.70 2.48
CA ASN A 77 -4.51 -5.70 1.53
C ASN A 77 -2.99 -5.55 1.48
N ALA A 78 -2.25 -6.37 2.24
CA ALA A 78 -0.80 -6.24 2.40
C ALA A 78 -0.02 -6.45 1.10
N SER A 79 -0.61 -7.04 0.05
CA SER A 79 0.00 -7.18 -1.27
C SER A 79 -0.31 -6.02 -2.22
N PHE A 80 -1.25 -5.13 -1.87
CA PHE A 80 -1.80 -4.11 -2.78
C PHE A 80 -1.19 -2.72 -2.60
N LEU A 81 -0.03 -2.58 -1.93
CA LEU A 81 0.63 -1.28 -1.80
C LEU A 81 0.87 -0.66 -3.19
N GLY A 82 0.47 0.60 -3.34
CA GLY A 82 0.59 1.37 -4.57
C GLY A 82 -0.43 1.00 -5.65
N MET A 83 -1.40 0.12 -5.38
CA MET A 83 -2.43 -0.30 -6.33
C MET A 83 -3.74 0.44 -6.10
N THR A 84 -4.50 0.66 -7.17
CA THR A 84 -5.93 0.97 -7.07
C THR A 84 -6.61 -0.21 -6.36
N VAL A 85 -7.47 0.06 -5.38
CA VAL A 85 -8.26 -0.95 -4.67
C VAL A 85 -9.76 -0.80 -4.94
N TRP A 86 -10.19 0.39 -5.35
CA TRP A 86 -11.55 0.72 -5.72
C TRP A 86 -11.55 1.78 -6.83
N ALA A 87 -12.48 1.68 -7.77
CA ALA A 87 -12.71 2.72 -8.76
C ALA A 87 -14.21 2.90 -9.00
N LYS A 88 -14.63 4.15 -9.17
CA LYS A 88 -15.95 4.56 -9.64
C LYS A 88 -15.76 5.32 -10.95
N LYS A 89 -16.59 5.00 -11.93
CA LYS A 89 -16.57 5.65 -13.24
C LYS A 89 -17.99 5.83 -13.72
N ASP A 90 -18.33 7.05 -14.11
CA ASP A 90 -19.66 7.42 -14.60
C ASP A 90 -20.78 6.92 -13.67
N GLY A 91 -20.61 7.10 -12.35
CA GLY A 91 -21.58 6.66 -11.35
C GLY A 91 -21.40 5.21 -10.89
N THR A 92 -20.75 4.35 -11.69
CA THR A 92 -20.64 2.91 -11.41
C THR A 92 -19.34 2.58 -10.69
N GLY A 93 -19.45 2.12 -9.44
CA GLY A 93 -18.34 1.77 -8.57
C GLY A 93 -18.09 0.27 -8.43
N GLY A 94 -16.82 -0.12 -8.30
CA GLY A 94 -16.47 -1.52 -8.03
C GLY A 94 -15.03 -1.72 -7.58
N LYS A 95 -14.76 -2.94 -7.10
CA LYS A 95 -13.41 -3.40 -6.80
C LYS A 95 -12.56 -3.36 -8.07
N ALA A 96 -11.40 -2.72 -7.99
CA ALA A 96 -10.53 -2.50 -9.15
C ALA A 96 -9.07 -2.69 -8.75
N VAL A 97 -8.74 -3.89 -8.23
CA VAL A 97 -7.40 -4.17 -7.71
C VAL A 97 -6.41 -4.28 -8.87
N GLY A 98 -5.66 -3.21 -9.11
CA GLY A 98 -4.77 -3.12 -10.26
C GLY A 98 -3.80 -1.96 -10.21
N PRO A 99 -2.94 -1.80 -11.24
CA PRO A 99 -2.07 -0.65 -11.34
C PRO A 99 -2.90 0.64 -11.39
N PRO A 100 -2.44 1.71 -10.75
CA PRO A 100 -3.16 2.98 -10.73
C PRO A 100 -3.35 3.53 -12.13
N GLY A 101 -4.47 4.18 -12.43
CA GLY A 101 -4.69 4.85 -13.71
C GLY A 101 -5.23 3.95 -14.84
N TYR A 102 -5.22 2.63 -14.70
CA TYR A 102 -5.78 1.72 -15.72
C TYR A 102 -7.29 1.88 -15.91
N GLU A 103 -8.00 2.35 -14.88
CA GLU A 103 -9.44 2.65 -14.92
C GLU A 103 -9.85 3.76 -15.92
N TYR A 104 -8.90 4.61 -16.31
CA TYR A 104 -9.11 5.70 -17.28
C TYR A 104 -8.72 5.32 -18.71
N VAL A 105 -8.04 4.18 -18.89
CA VAL A 105 -7.56 3.74 -20.20
C VAL A 105 -8.73 3.26 -21.07
N GLY A 106 -8.63 3.52 -22.38
CA GLY A 106 -9.66 3.13 -23.35
C GLY A 106 -10.85 4.09 -23.40
N ASP A 107 -10.87 5.14 -22.58
CA ASP A 107 -11.90 6.17 -22.60
C ASP A 107 -11.42 7.42 -23.32
N PRO A 108 -12.09 7.82 -24.41
CA PRO A 108 -11.63 8.91 -25.27
C PRO A 108 -11.62 10.28 -24.58
N ARG A 109 -12.27 10.43 -23.42
CA ARG A 109 -12.19 11.66 -22.61
C ARG A 109 -10.80 11.86 -22.02
N TYR A 110 -10.07 10.79 -21.71
CA TYR A 110 -8.80 10.86 -20.99
C TYR A 110 -7.57 10.73 -21.88
N GLY A 111 -7.74 10.21 -23.09
CA GLY A 111 -6.62 9.98 -23.99
C GLY A 111 -7.01 9.18 -25.23
N GLN A 112 -6.00 8.65 -25.91
CA GLN A 112 -6.16 7.87 -27.12
C GLN A 112 -5.08 6.80 -27.26
N TRP A 113 -5.40 5.73 -28.00
CA TRP A 113 -4.40 4.74 -28.40
C TRP A 113 -3.50 5.32 -29.50
N ARG A 114 -2.18 5.22 -29.30
CA ARG A 114 -1.16 5.59 -30.28
C ARG A 114 -0.28 4.39 -30.58
N THR A 115 0.29 4.36 -31.78
CA THR A 115 1.23 3.33 -32.19
C THR A 115 2.63 3.93 -32.23
N ASN A 116 3.61 3.27 -31.61
CA ASN A 116 5.01 3.69 -31.71
C ASN A 116 5.65 3.20 -33.02
N SER A 117 6.87 3.65 -33.32
CA SER A 117 7.62 3.24 -34.52
C SER A 117 7.88 1.73 -34.60
N SER A 118 7.82 1.02 -33.47
CA SER A 118 7.94 -0.45 -33.40
C SER A 118 6.60 -1.20 -33.60
N GLY A 119 5.52 -0.50 -33.97
CA GLY A 119 4.20 -1.11 -34.21
C GLY A 119 3.41 -1.45 -32.95
N ARG A 120 3.89 -1.08 -31.75
CA ARG A 120 3.19 -1.38 -30.49
C ARG A 120 2.21 -0.26 -30.14
N SER A 121 0.96 -0.64 -29.86
CA SER A 121 -0.08 0.28 -29.40
C SER A 121 0.02 0.54 -27.90
N PHE A 122 0.03 1.82 -27.52
CA PHE A 122 0.06 2.29 -26.14
C PHE A 122 -0.95 3.41 -25.91
N TRP A 123 -1.43 3.52 -24.68
CA TRP A 123 -2.34 4.58 -24.28
C TRP A 123 -1.58 5.87 -24.00
N ALA A 124 -2.01 6.96 -24.64
CA ALA A 124 -1.49 8.30 -24.42
C ALA A 124 -2.58 9.17 -23.77
N PHE A 125 -2.37 9.54 -22.51
CA PHE A 125 -3.23 10.50 -21.82
C PHE A 125 -3.12 11.89 -22.44
N TYR A 126 -4.22 12.65 -22.47
CA TYR A 126 -4.16 14.07 -22.80
C TYR A 126 -3.39 14.85 -21.73
N GLY A 127 -2.79 15.98 -22.11
CA GLY A 127 -1.89 16.74 -21.25
C GLY A 127 -2.50 17.14 -19.90
N GLN A 128 -3.80 17.48 -19.87
CA GLN A 128 -4.53 17.79 -18.63
C GLN A 128 -4.58 16.63 -17.63
N TYR A 129 -4.42 15.39 -18.10
CA TYR A 129 -4.36 14.17 -17.29
C TYR A 129 -2.92 13.65 -17.14
N ALA A 130 -1.89 14.46 -17.42
CA ALA A 130 -0.50 14.05 -17.26
C ALA A 130 -0.17 13.61 -15.83
N PHE A 131 -0.87 14.16 -14.81
CA PHE A 131 -0.72 13.72 -13.43
C PHE A 131 -1.11 12.24 -13.26
N ILE A 132 -2.12 11.74 -13.99
CA ILE A 132 -2.50 10.32 -13.96
C ILE A 132 -1.34 9.47 -14.52
N SER A 133 -0.68 9.94 -15.57
CA SER A 133 0.48 9.26 -16.13
C SER A 133 1.68 9.19 -15.17
N SER A 134 1.83 10.19 -14.29
CA SER A 134 2.89 10.21 -13.27
C SER A 134 2.73 9.08 -12.24
N LEU A 135 1.50 8.63 -11.99
CA LEU A 135 1.18 7.56 -11.04
C LEU A 135 1.59 6.17 -11.55
N LEU A 136 1.72 6.00 -12.87
CA LEU A 136 2.11 4.75 -13.54
C LEU A 136 3.60 4.43 -13.40
N GLY A 137 4.35 5.32 -12.76
CA GLY A 137 5.74 5.08 -12.49
C GLY A 137 6.68 5.04 -13.71
N ARG A 138 6.29 5.77 -14.77
CA ARG A 138 7.04 6.10 -16.01
C ARG A 138 7.01 5.09 -17.16
N GLY A 139 6.06 4.15 -17.20
CA GLY A 139 5.86 3.25 -18.35
C GLY A 139 4.59 3.58 -19.14
N PRO A 140 4.61 3.53 -20.49
CA PRO A 140 3.38 3.57 -21.27
C PRO A 140 2.53 2.32 -20.98
N ILE A 141 1.20 2.48 -20.96
CA ILE A 141 0.28 1.35 -20.84
C ILE A 141 0.09 0.77 -22.24
N TYR A 142 0.72 -0.37 -22.50
CA TYR A 142 0.54 -1.08 -23.76
C TYR A 142 -0.82 -1.78 -23.79
N ARG A 143 -1.39 -1.89 -25.00
CA ARG A 143 -2.72 -2.48 -25.22
C ARG A 143 -2.84 -3.90 -24.66
N ASN A 144 -1.85 -4.74 -24.89
CA ASN A 144 -1.81 -6.11 -24.35
C ASN A 144 -1.87 -6.16 -22.81
N ASN A 145 -1.21 -5.23 -22.11
CA ASN A 145 -1.27 -5.14 -20.65
C ASN A 145 -2.67 -4.69 -20.20
N TYR A 146 -3.26 -3.71 -20.90
CA TYR A 146 -4.61 -3.25 -20.63
C TYR A 146 -5.68 -4.32 -20.86
N ASP A 147 -5.55 -5.12 -21.92
CA ASP A 147 -6.45 -6.23 -22.22
C ASP A 147 -6.38 -7.27 -21.08
N THR A 148 -5.16 -7.60 -20.61
CA THR A 148 -4.96 -8.52 -19.48
C THR A 148 -5.53 -7.97 -18.16
N TYR A 149 -5.36 -6.67 -17.90
CA TYR A 149 -5.99 -6.00 -16.77
C TYR A 149 -7.52 -6.11 -16.84
N THR A 150 -8.10 -5.85 -18.02
CA THR A 150 -9.56 -5.89 -18.22
C THR A 150 -10.11 -7.28 -17.94
N ILE A 151 -9.46 -8.33 -18.45
CA ILE A 151 -9.83 -9.73 -18.16
C ILE A 151 -9.74 -10.02 -16.66
N SER A 152 -8.63 -9.63 -16.01
CA SER A 152 -8.43 -9.85 -14.58
C SER A 152 -9.53 -9.16 -13.75
N ARG A 153 -9.87 -7.92 -14.09
CA ARG A 153 -10.91 -7.13 -13.43
C ARG A 153 -12.28 -7.77 -13.58
N THR A 154 -12.67 -8.20 -14.78
CA THR A 154 -13.94 -8.90 -15.03
C THR A 154 -14.04 -10.21 -14.26
N GLN A 155 -12.91 -10.90 -14.05
CA GLN A 155 -12.83 -12.11 -13.22
C GLN A 155 -12.73 -11.82 -11.70
N GLY A 156 -12.75 -10.56 -11.28
CA GLY A 156 -12.60 -10.16 -9.87
C GLY A 156 -11.20 -10.40 -9.30
N ARG A 157 -10.18 -10.57 -10.15
CA ARG A 157 -8.79 -10.86 -9.79
C ARG A 157 -7.94 -9.59 -9.75
N ALA A 158 -6.97 -9.59 -8.84
CA ALA A 158 -5.96 -8.54 -8.79
C ALA A 158 -4.99 -8.65 -9.97
N TYR A 159 -4.70 -7.54 -10.64
CA TYR A 159 -3.70 -7.48 -11.72
C TYR A 159 -2.46 -6.74 -11.25
N TYR A 160 -1.30 -7.40 -11.23
CA TYR A 160 -0.05 -6.82 -10.73
C TYR A 160 0.85 -6.28 -11.85
N GLY A 161 0.32 -6.15 -13.07
CA GLY A 161 1.13 -5.96 -14.28
C GLY A 161 1.61 -7.29 -14.85
N SER A 162 1.99 -7.30 -16.11
CA SER A 162 2.37 -8.52 -16.85
C SER A 162 3.65 -9.16 -16.29
N GLN A 163 4.51 -8.38 -15.64
CA GLN A 163 5.74 -8.82 -14.99
C GLN A 163 5.66 -8.72 -13.46
N LYS A 164 4.45 -8.57 -12.89
CA LYS A 164 4.22 -8.36 -11.46
C LYS A 164 4.96 -7.13 -10.93
N GLU A 165 5.07 -6.09 -11.75
CA GLU A 165 5.82 -4.88 -11.45
C GLU A 165 5.11 -3.96 -10.44
N TYR A 166 3.82 -4.18 -10.17
CA TYR A 166 3.01 -3.45 -9.19
C TYR A 166 2.73 -4.28 -7.92
N GLY A 167 2.13 -3.65 -6.90
CA GLY A 167 1.89 -4.25 -5.59
C GLY A 167 3.13 -4.25 -4.70
N THR A 168 2.99 -4.68 -3.45
CA THR A 168 4.01 -4.52 -2.39
C THR A 168 5.37 -5.13 -2.71
N ASN A 169 5.44 -6.12 -3.59
CA ASN A 169 6.70 -6.76 -4.00
C ASN A 169 7.21 -6.29 -5.38
N GLY A 170 6.40 -5.51 -6.11
CA GLY A 170 6.68 -5.06 -7.46
C GLY A 170 7.84 -4.06 -7.56
N SER A 171 8.59 -4.13 -8.66
CA SER A 171 9.74 -3.26 -8.91
C SER A 171 9.36 -1.78 -9.05
N ILE A 172 8.21 -1.48 -9.68
CA ILE A 172 7.69 -0.11 -9.80
C ILE A 172 7.28 0.40 -8.42
N THR A 173 6.51 -0.38 -7.65
CA THR A 173 6.10 0.02 -6.30
C THR A 173 7.30 0.34 -5.40
N LYS A 174 8.36 -0.49 -5.44
CA LYS A 174 9.61 -0.25 -4.71
C LYS A 174 10.25 1.10 -5.00
N LYS A 175 10.22 1.52 -6.26
CA LYS A 175 10.75 2.81 -6.71
C LYS A 175 9.88 3.99 -6.25
N HIS A 176 8.56 3.84 -6.28
CA HIS A 176 7.61 4.94 -6.02
C HIS A 176 7.15 5.06 -4.57
N LYS A 177 7.42 4.06 -3.73
CA LYS A 177 7.06 4.04 -2.31
C LYS A 177 8.28 3.95 -1.38
N PRO A 178 9.33 4.79 -1.55
CA PRO A 178 10.56 4.67 -0.78
C PRO A 178 10.34 4.81 0.73
N ASN A 179 9.38 5.64 1.15
CA ASN A 179 9.04 5.84 2.56
C ASN A 179 8.55 4.55 3.22
N PHE A 180 7.73 3.75 2.53
CA PHE A 180 7.26 2.45 3.05
C PHE A 180 8.45 1.51 3.31
N TYR A 181 9.31 1.32 2.31
CA TYR A 181 10.44 0.39 2.41
C TYR A 181 11.50 0.89 3.38
N SER A 182 11.76 2.20 3.43
CA SER A 182 12.66 2.80 4.42
C SER A 182 12.21 2.49 5.85
N ARG A 183 10.90 2.65 6.16
CA ARG A 183 10.35 2.27 7.47
C ARG A 183 10.49 0.77 7.74
N GLN A 184 10.27 -0.07 6.72
CA GLN A 184 10.41 -1.51 6.86
C GLN A 184 11.85 -1.92 7.16
N THR A 185 12.82 -1.35 6.45
CA THR A 185 14.25 -1.57 6.68
C THR A 185 14.68 -1.08 8.07
N SER A 186 14.25 0.11 8.49
CA SER A 186 14.56 0.63 9.84
C SER A 186 14.03 -0.28 10.95
N LYS A 187 12.82 -0.83 10.79
CA LYS A 187 12.27 -1.81 11.73
C LYS A 187 13.10 -3.09 11.82
N ILE A 188 13.56 -3.60 10.67
CA ILE A 188 14.40 -4.80 10.63
C ILE A 188 15.74 -4.53 11.34
N ARG A 189 16.37 -3.39 11.04
CA ARG A 189 17.63 -2.98 11.67
C ARG A 189 17.48 -2.83 13.19
N ALA A 190 16.42 -2.18 13.66
CA ALA A 190 16.16 -2.04 15.10
C ALA A 190 15.98 -3.40 15.79
N LYS A 191 15.27 -4.35 15.15
CA LYS A 191 15.15 -5.72 15.67
C LYS A 191 16.50 -6.43 15.74
N GLN A 192 17.33 -6.31 14.70
CA GLN A 192 18.67 -6.90 14.67
C GLN A 192 19.59 -6.32 15.76
N ALA A 193 19.59 -5.00 15.95
CA ALA A 193 20.33 -4.35 17.02
C ALA A 193 19.89 -4.87 18.40
N SER A 194 18.58 -4.89 18.67
CA SER A 194 18.04 -5.39 19.95
C SER A 194 18.37 -6.86 20.23
N PHE A 195 18.50 -7.67 19.17
CA PHE A 195 18.93 -9.06 19.29
C PHE A 195 20.42 -9.16 19.62
N SER A 196 21.26 -8.40 18.92
CA SER A 196 22.70 -8.34 19.19
C SER A 196 22.98 -7.90 20.62
N ASP A 197 22.29 -6.87 21.12
CA ASP A 197 22.41 -6.39 22.50
C ASP A 197 22.08 -7.50 23.51
N ARG A 198 21.00 -8.25 23.29
CA ARG A 198 20.61 -9.38 24.16
C ARG A 198 21.64 -10.51 24.15
N VAL A 199 22.24 -10.81 22.99
CA VAL A 199 23.29 -11.83 22.88
C VAL A 199 24.55 -11.38 23.62
N ASN A 200 25.00 -10.14 23.40
CA ASN A 200 26.17 -9.58 24.07
C ASN A 200 26.02 -9.57 25.60
N GLN A 201 24.83 -9.24 26.11
CA GLN A 201 24.52 -9.27 27.54
C GLN A 201 24.53 -10.68 28.15
N ARG A 202 24.30 -11.73 27.36
CA ARG A 202 24.35 -13.13 27.82
C ARG A 202 25.77 -13.70 27.75
N ILE A 203 26.52 -13.40 26.69
CA ILE A 203 27.90 -13.90 26.51
C ILE A 203 28.88 -13.17 27.44
N GLY A 204 28.70 -11.87 27.69
CA GLY A 204 29.56 -11.10 28.60
C GLY A 204 29.51 -11.54 30.07
N ARG A 205 28.53 -12.37 30.47
CA ARG A 205 28.45 -12.94 31.83
C ARG A 205 29.15 -14.28 31.98
N THR A 206 29.55 -14.95 30.88
CA THR A 206 30.38 -16.15 30.93
C THR A 206 31.86 -15.77 30.93
N ARG A 207 32.28 -14.97 31.91
CA ARG A 207 33.68 -15.01 32.36
C ARG A 207 33.76 -16.12 33.40
N THR A 208 33.91 -17.37 32.94
CA THR A 208 34.46 -18.42 33.78
C THR A 208 35.80 -17.92 34.28
N SER A 209 35.86 -17.59 35.56
CA SER A 209 37.11 -17.44 36.29
C SER A 209 37.82 -18.80 36.23
N ALA A 210 38.61 -19.03 35.18
CA ALA A 210 39.63 -20.05 35.18
C ALA A 210 40.69 -19.59 36.19
N ARG A 211 40.39 -19.85 37.47
CA ARG A 211 41.31 -19.72 38.58
C ARG A 211 42.37 -20.80 38.35
N GLY A 212 43.48 -20.41 37.73
CA GLY A 212 44.63 -21.28 37.52
C GLY A 212 45.08 -21.83 38.88
N ARG A 213 44.76 -23.09 39.16
CA ARG A 213 45.43 -23.87 40.19
C ARG A 213 46.80 -24.23 39.62
N SER A 214 47.81 -23.48 40.04
CA SER A 214 49.21 -23.88 39.96
C SER A 214 49.37 -25.21 40.72
N GLY A 215 49.47 -26.31 39.99
CA GLY A 215 49.94 -27.58 40.54
C GLY A 215 51.46 -27.53 40.67
N SER A 216 51.95 -27.37 41.89
CA SER A 216 53.36 -27.62 42.22
C SER A 216 53.46 -29.01 42.83
N TRP A 217 54.06 -29.91 42.08
CA TRP A 217 54.39 -31.28 42.47
C TRP A 217 55.89 -31.28 42.79
N GLY A 218 56.27 -31.61 44.03
CA GLY A 218 57.69 -31.63 44.40
C GLY A 218 57.93 -32.07 45.84
N LYS A 219 58.21 -33.38 45.97
CA LYS A 219 58.97 -34.16 46.97
C LYS A 219 58.82 -33.82 48.46
#